data_AF-A0A661KSW4-F1
#
_entry.id   AF-A0A661KSW4-F1
#
_cell.length_a   1.000
_cell.length_b   1.000
_cell.length_c   1.000
_cell.angle_alpha   90.00
_cell.angle_beta   90.00
_cell.angle_gamma   90.00
#
_symmetry.space_group_name_H-M   'P 1'
#
loop_
_entity.id
_entity.type
_entity.pdbx_description
1 polymer ?
#
loop_
_entity_poly.entity_id
_entity_poly.type
_entity_poly.pdbx_seq_one_letter_code
_entity_poly.pdbx_strand_id
1 'polypeptide(L)'
;MEQKNKRWGVIFDMDGVLIDSYRTHFISWKKALNRYGLDITEEQFSSTFGQTNKDILSKLFPFLDLNKIKVISEEKERIFRQ
;
A
#
# COMPACT_ATOMS: atom_id res chain seq x y z
N MET A 1 -27.50 -29.47 -30.39
CA MET A 1 -26.25 -29.25 -29.62
C MET A 1 -26.25 -27.80 -29.19
N GLU A 2 -26.46 -27.54 -27.90
CA GLU A 2 -26.62 -26.18 -27.37
C GLU A 2 -25.24 -25.68 -26.91
N GLN A 3 -24.62 -24.79 -27.69
CA GLN A 3 -23.39 -24.13 -27.28
C GLN A 3 -23.72 -23.16 -26.14
N LYS A 4 -23.42 -23.57 -24.89
CA LYS A 4 -23.41 -22.65 -23.76
C LYS A 4 -22.43 -21.51 -24.06
N ASN A 5 -22.96 -20.32 -24.29
CA ASN A 5 -22.17 -19.08 -24.43
C ASN A 5 -21.27 -18.91 -23.20
N LYS A 6 -19.98 -19.22 -23.37
CA LYS A 6 -18.99 -19.11 -22.30
C LYS A 6 -18.66 -17.63 -22.10
N ARG A 7 -19.16 -17.04 -21.02
CA ARG A 7 -18.84 -15.65 -20.66
C ARG A 7 -17.54 -15.64 -19.87
N TRP A 8 -16.60 -14.82 -20.33
CA TRP A 8 -15.35 -14.57 -19.64
C TRP A 8 -15.49 -13.33 -18.77
N GLY A 9 -14.87 -13.36 -17.61
CA GLY A 9 -14.72 -12.20 -16.72
C GLY A 9 -13.26 -12.02 -16.36
N VAL A 10 -12.85 -10.76 -16.21
CA VAL A 10 -11.51 -10.36 -15.77
C VAL A 10 -11.64 -9.40 -14.59
N ILE A 11 -10.74 -9.52 -13.62
CA ILE A 11 -10.61 -8.61 -12.48
C ILE A 11 -9.27 -7.90 -12.64
N PHE A 12 -9.31 -6.56 -12.63
CA PHE A 12 -8.12 -5.73 -12.63
C PHE A 12 -7.92 -5.16 -11.24
N ASP A 13 -6.68 -5.19 -10.78
CA ASP A 13 -6.25 -4.37 -9.66
C ASP A 13 -6.17 -2.90 -10.10
N MET A 14 -6.17 -1.96 -9.15
CA MET A 14 -6.11 -0.54 -9.45
C MET A 14 -4.67 -0.04 -9.50
N ASP A 15 -3.93 -0.21 -8.41
CA ASP A 15 -2.59 0.36 -8.22
C ASP A 15 -1.53 -0.44 -8.97
N GLY A 16 -0.77 0.23 -9.84
CA GLY A 16 0.25 -0.40 -10.67
C GLY A 16 -0.29 -1.20 -11.87
N VAL A 17 -1.62 -1.30 -12.03
CA VAL A 17 -2.28 -1.96 -13.18
C VAL A 17 -3.08 -0.95 -14.00
N LEU A 18 -4.07 -0.28 -13.39
CA LEU A 18 -4.88 0.74 -14.06
C LEU A 18 -4.26 2.14 -13.93
N ILE A 19 -3.51 2.38 -12.86
CA ILE A 19 -2.88 3.68 -12.55
C ILE A 19 -1.44 3.45 -12.09
N ASP A 20 -0.49 4.22 -12.63
CA ASP A 20 0.87 4.30 -12.09
C ASP A 20 0.88 5.16 -10.82
N SER A 21 0.42 4.57 -9.71
CA SER A 21 0.36 5.20 -8.40
C SER A 21 1.59 4.91 -7.53
N TYR A 22 2.51 4.06 -8.00
CA TYR A 22 3.64 3.54 -7.23
C TYR A 22 4.43 4.65 -6.53
N ARG A 23 4.84 5.66 -7.29
CA ARG A 23 5.64 6.79 -6.78
C ARG A 23 4.87 7.63 -5.76
N THR A 24 3.58 7.84 -5.96
CA THR A 24 2.73 8.61 -5.04
C THR A 24 2.55 7.88 -3.71
N HIS A 25 2.37 6.55 -3.74
CA HIS A 25 2.36 5.73 -2.53
C HIS A 25 3.70 5.77 -1.80
N PHE A 26 4.82 5.66 -2.53
CA PHE A 26 6.16 5.73 -1.94
C PHE A 26 6.40 7.05 -1.21
N ILE A 27 6.10 8.18 -1.87
CA ILE A 27 6.26 9.51 -1.29
C ILE A 27 5.36 9.70 -0.06
N SER A 28 4.13 9.18 -0.11
CA SER A 28 3.19 9.26 1.01
C SER A 28 3.71 8.50 2.23
N TRP A 29 4.29 7.30 2.01
CA TRP A 29 4.95 6.53 3.06
C TRP A 29 6.17 7.25 3.63
N LYS A 30 7.09 7.75 2.79
CA LYS A 30 8.26 8.55 3.22
C LYS A 30 7.82 9.71 4.11
N LYS A 31 6.83 10.49 3.68
CA LYS A 31 6.32 11.64 4.44
C LYS A 31 5.66 11.23 5.76
N ALA A 32 4.87 10.16 5.77
CA ALA A 32 4.19 9.69 6.97
C ALA A 32 5.21 9.17 8.01
N LEU A 33 6.14 8.31 7.59
CA LEU A 33 7.13 7.68 8.47
C LEU A 33 8.13 8.68 9.06
N ASN A 34 8.57 9.65 8.27
CA ASN A 34 9.51 10.68 8.73
C ASN A 34 8.98 11.47 9.93
N ARG A 35 7.66 11.63 10.08
CA ARG A 35 7.05 12.30 11.24
C ARG A 35 7.26 11.54 12.56
N TYR A 36 7.56 10.25 12.48
CA TYR A 36 7.78 9.36 13.63
C TYR A 36 9.25 8.95 13.77
N GLY A 37 10.17 9.59 13.03
CA GLY A 37 11.59 9.24 13.02
C GLY A 37 11.88 7.88 12.37
N LEU A 38 10.97 7.39 11.52
CA LEU A 38 11.12 6.17 10.75
C LEU A 38 11.41 6.52 9.29
N ASP A 39 12.16 5.69 8.58
CA ASP A 39 12.39 5.83 7.14
C ASP A 39 12.13 4.51 6.43
N ILE A 40 11.82 4.59 5.15
CA ILE A 40 11.60 3.43 4.26
C ILE A 40 12.42 3.61 2.99
N THR A 41 13.17 2.58 2.61
CA THR A 41 13.89 2.54 1.33
C THR A 41 12.95 2.14 0.19
N GLU A 42 13.32 2.46 -1.05
CA GLU A 42 12.54 2.07 -2.22
C GLU A 42 12.52 0.54 -2.39
N GLU A 43 13.60 -0.15 -2.02
CA GLU A 43 13.68 -1.61 -1.99
C GLU A 43 12.71 -2.21 -0.96
N GLN A 44 12.64 -1.65 0.25
CA GLN A 44 11.67 -2.10 1.26
C GLN A 44 10.24 -1.85 0.80
N PHE A 45 9.98 -0.68 0.23
CA PHE A 45 8.66 -0.33 -0.27
C PHE A 45 8.24 -1.23 -1.44
N SER A 46 9.09 -1.44 -2.45
CA SER A 46 8.81 -2.34 -3.58
C SER A 46 8.48 -3.76 -3.13
N SER A 47 9.21 -4.30 -2.14
CA SER A 47 8.98 -5.64 -1.60
C SER A 47 7.67 -5.80 -0.80
N THR A 48 7.00 -4.69 -0.52
CA THR A 48 5.77 -4.63 0.29
C THR A 48 4.61 -3.92 -0.41
N PHE A 49 4.82 -3.42 -1.63
CA PHE A 49 3.79 -2.75 -2.42
C PHE A 49 2.62 -3.70 -2.74
N GLY A 50 1.40 -3.16 -2.67
CA GLY A 50 0.16 -3.94 -2.81
C GLY A 50 -0.31 -4.65 -1.53
N GLN A 51 0.47 -4.63 -0.45
CA GLN A 51 0.03 -5.18 0.86
C GLN A 51 -0.76 -4.15 1.66
N THR A 52 -1.46 -4.60 2.71
CA THR A 52 -2.19 -3.69 3.58
C THR A 52 -1.23 -2.81 4.39
N ASN A 53 -1.65 -1.58 4.75
CA ASN A 53 -0.81 -0.68 5.56
C ASN A 53 -0.34 -1.35 6.88
N LYS A 54 -1.20 -2.18 7.48
CA LYS A 54 -0.88 -2.95 8.68
C LYS A 54 0.24 -3.96 8.42
N ASP A 55 0.17 -4.70 7.31
CA ASP A 55 1.17 -5.73 6.98
C ASP A 55 2.52 -5.09 6.65
N ILE A 56 2.52 -3.99 5.88
CA ILE A 56 3.71 -3.20 5.58
C ILE A 56 4.39 -2.75 6.88
N LEU A 57 3.64 -2.11 7.78
CA LEU A 57 4.17 -1.60 9.05
C LEU A 57 4.63 -2.71 10.00
N SER A 58 3.87 -3.81 10.09
CA SER A 58 4.23 -4.94 10.95
C SER A 58 5.48 -5.65 10.46
N LYS A 59 5.68 -5.72 9.13
CA LYS A 59 6.85 -6.36 8.51
C LYS A 59 8.11 -5.49 8.62
N LEU A 60 7.98 -4.18 8.39
CA LEU A 60 9.13 -3.27 8.37
C LEU A 60 9.51 -2.74 9.77
N PHE A 61 8.53 -2.61 10.66
CA PHE A 61 8.71 -2.03 12.00
C PHE A 61 8.03 -2.90 13.07
N PRO A 62 8.54 -4.12 13.33
CA PRO A 62 7.90 -5.10 14.22
C PRO A 62 7.84 -4.65 15.69
N PHE A 63 8.56 -3.59 16.05
CA PHE A 63 8.55 -2.98 17.37
C PHE A 63 7.40 -1.97 17.58
N LEU A 64 6.60 -1.67 16.55
CA LEU A 64 5.43 -0.80 16.68
C LEU A 64 4.26 -1.54 17.33
N ASP A 65 3.62 -0.89 18.30
CA ASP A 65 2.34 -1.34 18.82
C ASP A 65 1.19 -1.06 17.83
N LEU A 66 0.04 -1.69 18.09
CA LEU A 66 -1.15 -1.56 17.24
C LEU A 66 -1.69 -0.12 17.16
N ASN A 67 -1.50 0.69 18.19
CA ASN A 67 -1.95 2.09 18.19
C ASN A 67 -1.09 2.92 17.24
N LYS A 68 0.24 2.77 17.30
CA LYS A 68 1.15 3.43 16.35
C LYS A 68 0.90 2.99 14.92
N ILE A 69 0.68 1.69 14.69
CA ILE A 69 0.37 1.18 13.35
C ILE A 69 -0.89 1.86 12.79
N LYS A 70 -1.95 1.97 13.61
CA LYS A 70 -3.19 2.65 13.22
C LYS A 70 -2.96 4.12 12.89
N VAL A 71 -2.29 4.85 13.79
CA VAL A 71 -2.02 6.30 13.63
C VAL A 71 -1.18 6.58 12.38
N ILE A 72 -0.12 5.81 12.13
CA ILE A 72 0.72 5.97 10.94
C ILE A 72 -0.06 5.63 9.67
N SER A 73 -0.90 4.58 9.71
CA SER A 73 -1.75 4.20 8.58
C SER A 73 -2.73 5.31 8.20
N GLU A 74 -3.41 5.91 9.18
CA GLU A 74 -4.34 7.02 8.97
C GLU A 74 -3.63 8.27 8.43
N GLU A 75 -2.44 8.58 8.94
CA GLU A 75 -1.63 9.71 8.49
C GLU A 75 -1.14 9.51 7.04
N LYS A 76 -0.68 8.31 6.69
CA LYS A 76 -0.30 7.98 5.30
C LYS A 76 -1.48 8.15 4.35
N GLU A 77 -2.67 7.70 4.74
CA GLU A 77 -3.88 7.85 3.94
C GLU A 77 -4.30 9.32 3.77
N ARG A 78 -4.14 10.13 4.82
CA ARG A 78 -4.39 11.59 4.77
C ARG A 78 -3.40 12.31 3.85
N ILE A 79 -2.14 11.88 3.82
CA ILE A 79 -1.11 12.45 2.94
C ILE A 79 -1.35 12.04 1.49
N PHE A 80 -1.76 10.79 1.26
CA PHE A 80 -2.05 10.28 -0.09
C PHE A 80 -3.25 10.96 -0.75
N ARG A 81 -4.24 11.42 0.04
CA ARG A 81 -5.43 12.11 -0.44
C ARG A 81 -5.26 13.61 -0.71
N GLN A 82 -4.06 14.17 -0.50
CA GLN A 82 -3.71 15.57 -0.80
C GLN A 82 -3.08 15.68 -2.18
#